data_AF-A0A1N7J1L9-F1
#
_entry.id   AF-A0A1N7J1L9-F1
#
_cell.length_a   1.000
_cell.length_b   1.000
_cell.length_c   1.000
_cell.angle_alpha   90.00
_cell.angle_beta   90.00
_cell.angle_gamma   90.00
#
_symmetry.space_group_name_H-M   'P 1'
#
loop_
_entity.id
_entity.type
_entity.pdbx_description
1 polymer ?
#
loop_
_entity_poly.entity_id
_entity_poly.type
_entity_poly.pdbx_seq_one_letter_code
_entity_poly.pdbx_strand_id
1 'polypeptide(L)'
;MAFAGNLMNHFTTSQLNKEMDDARRIQMSLLSGEPPELFRGSLSGMSLPARLIGGDYFDYLMIDEERIRIVVGDVMGKGIPAAMLMTMLRGSFRTTASYAGGPGETLRKMNEALCDDLKALRSFATLFCADWNVRTNELSFANAGHNPPLYITENGISNLKAKGVMVGALPHQSYEQGSLTLACGEGVLFYTDGITEAENQAGEQFSKERLHSLLHDIKAFSSREIVSKILYSLAQFTNNKPQNDDITMIMLKN
;
A
#
# COMPACT_ATOMS: atom_id res chain seq x y z
N MET A 1 -33.20 -24.72 28.41
CA MET A 1 -33.02 -23.45 27.67
C MET A 1 -31.56 -23.08 27.41
N ALA A 2 -30.58 -23.41 28.28
CA ALA A 2 -29.16 -23.08 28.05
C ALA A 2 -28.49 -23.81 26.86
N PHE A 3 -28.90 -25.05 26.56
CA PHE A 3 -28.29 -25.86 25.48
C PHE A 3 -28.63 -25.36 24.07
N ALA A 4 -29.86 -24.87 23.86
CA ALA A 4 -30.30 -24.30 22.59
C ALA A 4 -29.66 -22.92 22.33
N GLY A 5 -29.43 -22.12 23.38
CA GLY A 5 -28.71 -20.84 23.27
C GLY A 5 -27.25 -20.98 22.88
N ASN A 6 -26.55 -22.02 23.39
CA ASN A 6 -25.17 -22.32 22.99
C ASN A 6 -25.07 -22.86 21.56
N LEU A 7 -26.03 -23.69 21.11
CA LEU A 7 -26.07 -24.16 19.72
C LEU A 7 -26.37 -23.01 18.74
N MET A 8 -27.37 -22.17 19.00
CA MET A 8 -27.65 -20.99 18.15
C MET A 8 -26.45 -20.04 18.09
N ASN A 9 -25.77 -19.77 19.22
CA ASN A 9 -24.57 -18.93 19.24
C ASN A 9 -23.40 -19.56 18.47
N HIS A 10 -23.24 -20.88 18.49
CA HIS A 10 -22.23 -21.55 17.68
C HIS A 10 -22.56 -21.53 16.18
N PHE A 11 -23.82 -21.71 15.80
CA PHE A 11 -24.26 -21.61 14.40
C PHE A 11 -24.06 -20.19 13.86
N THR A 12 -24.46 -19.15 14.60
CA THR A 12 -24.25 -17.76 14.16
C THR A 12 -22.77 -17.38 14.09
N THR A 13 -21.95 -17.81 15.06
CA THR A 13 -20.49 -17.57 15.02
C THR A 13 -19.84 -18.28 13.83
N SER A 14 -20.25 -19.52 13.53
CA SER A 14 -19.72 -20.27 12.38
C SER A 14 -20.08 -19.62 11.04
N GLN A 15 -21.28 -19.04 10.94
CA GLN A 15 -21.73 -18.36 9.75
C GLN A 15 -21.04 -17.00 9.56
N LEU A 16 -20.89 -16.22 10.64
CA LEU A 16 -20.12 -14.98 10.62
C LEU A 16 -18.66 -15.23 10.23
N ASN A 17 -18.03 -16.28 10.75
CA ASN A 17 -16.66 -16.64 10.36
C ASN A 17 -16.56 -16.95 8.86
N LYS A 18 -17.54 -17.68 8.31
CA LYS A 18 -17.58 -18.00 6.88
C LYS A 18 -17.76 -16.75 6.01
N GLU A 19 -18.68 -15.86 6.37
CA GLU A 19 -18.88 -14.59 5.66
C GLU A 19 -17.62 -13.71 5.71
N MET A 20 -16.92 -13.73 6.84
CA MET A 20 -15.67 -13.01 7.03
C MET A 20 -14.52 -13.63 6.21
N ASP A 21 -14.44 -14.96 6.10
CA ASP A 21 -13.49 -15.64 5.21
C ASP A 21 -13.76 -15.33 3.73
N ASP A 22 -15.04 -15.26 3.34
CA ASP A 22 -15.44 -14.84 2.00
C ASP A 22 -15.05 -13.37 1.73
N ALA A 23 -15.27 -12.47 2.69
CA ALA A 23 -14.85 -11.08 2.59
C ALA A 23 -13.33 -10.96 2.46
N ARG A 24 -12.56 -11.75 3.22
CA ARG A 24 -11.10 -11.82 3.07
C ARG A 24 -10.69 -12.30 1.70
N ARG A 25 -11.30 -13.37 1.19
CA ARG A 25 -10.99 -13.89 -0.15
C ARG A 25 -11.24 -12.84 -1.24
N ILE A 26 -12.34 -12.11 -1.15
CA ILE A 26 -12.66 -11.01 -2.06
C ILE A 26 -11.59 -9.91 -1.94
N GLN A 27 -11.29 -9.45 -0.74
CA GLN A 27 -10.30 -8.39 -0.51
C GLN A 27 -8.92 -8.78 -1.06
N MET A 28 -8.45 -9.98 -0.74
CA MET A 28 -7.17 -10.47 -1.21
C MET A 28 -7.14 -10.60 -2.74
N SER A 29 -8.25 -10.99 -3.39
CA SER A 29 -8.36 -11.00 -4.85
C SER A 29 -8.38 -9.61 -5.47
N LEU A 30 -8.83 -8.58 -4.74
CA LEU A 30 -8.79 -7.19 -5.19
C LEU A 30 -7.38 -6.58 -5.05
N LEU A 31 -6.59 -7.11 -4.11
CA LEU A 31 -5.19 -6.75 -3.84
C LEU A 31 -4.18 -7.70 -4.49
N SER A 32 -4.62 -8.73 -5.23
CA SER A 32 -3.76 -9.82 -5.72
C SER A 32 -2.91 -9.45 -6.93
N GLY A 33 -2.69 -8.17 -7.19
CA GLY A 33 -1.61 -7.81 -8.10
C GLY A 33 -2.01 -7.97 -9.54
N GLU A 34 -1.65 -9.01 -10.30
CA GLU A 34 -0.28 -9.45 -10.56
C GLU A 34 0.41 -8.38 -11.43
N PRO A 35 1.72 -8.12 -11.24
CA PRO A 35 2.39 -7.02 -11.95
C PRO A 35 2.26 -7.24 -13.46
N PRO A 36 2.04 -6.17 -14.26
CA PRO A 36 2.07 -6.30 -15.72
C PRO A 36 3.38 -6.93 -16.16
N GLU A 37 3.37 -7.75 -17.21
CA GLU A 37 4.61 -8.27 -17.79
C GLU A 37 5.40 -7.12 -18.42
N LEU A 38 6.62 -6.90 -17.92
CA LEU A 38 7.46 -5.78 -18.34
C LEU A 38 8.62 -6.29 -19.18
N PHE A 39 8.93 -5.57 -20.27
CA PHE A 39 10.09 -5.87 -21.09
C PHE A 39 11.41 -5.47 -20.40
N ARG A 40 11.35 -4.52 -19.46
CA ARG A 40 12.48 -4.03 -18.63
C ARG A 40 12.00 -3.66 -17.23
N GLY A 41 12.91 -3.80 -16.28
CA GLY A 41 12.66 -3.64 -14.85
C GLY A 41 11.64 -4.65 -14.30
N SER A 42 11.23 -4.46 -13.06
CA SER A 42 10.34 -5.39 -12.35
C SER A 42 9.56 -4.69 -11.24
N LEU A 43 8.36 -5.21 -10.98
CA LEU A 43 7.51 -4.83 -9.86
C LEU A 43 7.16 -6.07 -9.04
N SER A 44 7.19 -5.93 -7.72
CA SER A 44 6.70 -6.95 -6.80
C SER A 44 5.94 -6.28 -5.66
N GLY A 45 4.65 -6.58 -5.54
CA GLY A 45 3.78 -6.06 -4.48
C GLY A 45 3.35 -7.14 -3.50
N MET A 46 3.09 -6.75 -2.25
CA MET A 46 2.52 -7.61 -1.22
C MET A 46 1.69 -6.76 -0.25
N SER A 47 0.59 -7.32 0.24
CA SER A 47 -0.15 -6.80 1.39
C SER A 47 -0.53 -7.94 2.33
N LEU A 48 -0.27 -7.74 3.62
CA LEU A 48 -0.59 -8.66 4.71
C LEU A 48 -1.43 -7.91 5.75
N PRO A 49 -2.73 -8.19 5.87
CA PRO A 49 -3.58 -7.52 6.84
C PRO A 49 -3.28 -7.99 8.28
N ALA A 50 -3.39 -7.09 9.25
CA ALA A 50 -3.20 -7.38 10.68
C ALA A 50 -4.31 -8.22 11.29
N ARG A 51 -5.48 -8.13 10.67
CA ARG A 51 -6.67 -8.90 11.03
C ARG A 51 -7.07 -9.75 9.84
N LEU A 52 -8.32 -10.20 9.84
CA LEU A 52 -8.83 -10.97 8.71
C LEU A 52 -8.89 -10.13 7.41
N ILE A 53 -9.14 -8.83 7.53
CA ILE A 53 -9.14 -7.85 6.43
C ILE A 53 -8.57 -6.52 6.92
N GLY A 54 -8.01 -5.74 5.99
CA GLY A 54 -7.23 -4.54 6.27
C GLY A 54 -7.73 -3.27 5.58
N GLY A 55 -7.23 -2.11 6.01
CA GLY A 55 -7.42 -0.79 5.40
C GLY A 55 -6.38 -0.45 4.33
N ASP A 56 -5.23 -1.11 4.35
CA ASP A 56 -4.17 -0.91 3.38
C ASP A 56 -4.62 -1.22 1.94
N TYR A 57 -4.13 -0.39 1.02
CA TYR A 57 -4.38 -0.52 -0.41
C TYR A 57 -3.07 -0.42 -1.18
N PHE A 58 -2.93 -1.28 -2.17
CA PHE A 58 -1.95 -1.05 -3.22
C PHE A 58 -2.47 -1.57 -4.55
N ASP A 59 -2.00 -0.97 -5.63
CA ASP A 59 -2.37 -1.40 -6.97
C ASP A 59 -1.35 -0.94 -8.02
N TYR A 60 -1.37 -1.60 -9.16
CA TYR A 60 -0.68 -1.16 -10.37
C TYR A 60 -1.57 -1.37 -11.60
N LEU A 61 -1.53 -0.39 -12.52
CA LEU A 61 -2.34 -0.37 -13.72
C LEU A 61 -1.51 0.16 -14.88
N MET A 62 -1.47 -0.56 -16.01
CA MET A 62 -1.03 0.02 -17.28
C MET A 62 -2.01 1.11 -17.68
N ILE A 63 -1.56 2.36 -17.72
CA ILE A 63 -2.40 3.50 -18.16
C ILE A 63 -2.26 3.76 -19.66
N ASP A 64 -1.19 3.25 -20.27
CA ASP A 64 -0.99 3.10 -21.71
C ASP A 64 0.04 1.99 -21.97
N GLU A 65 0.62 1.90 -23.17
CA GLU A 65 1.58 0.87 -23.56
C GLU A 65 2.93 0.96 -22.81
N GLU A 66 3.26 2.12 -22.24
CA GLU A 66 4.60 2.38 -21.67
C GLU A 66 4.57 2.83 -20.21
N ARG A 67 3.41 3.24 -19.69
CA ARG A 67 3.30 3.79 -18.35
C ARG A 67 2.49 2.90 -17.43
N ILE A 68 3.08 2.63 -16.27
CA ILE A 68 2.42 1.96 -15.15
C ILE A 68 2.11 3.01 -14.11
N ARG A 69 0.84 3.12 -13.72
CA ARG A 69 0.44 3.86 -12.54
C ARG A 69 0.43 2.94 -11.34
N ILE A 70 1.15 3.32 -10.31
CA ILE A 70 1.33 2.62 -9.04
C ILE A 70 0.64 3.44 -7.96
N VAL A 71 -0.07 2.78 -7.06
CA VAL A 71 -0.63 3.40 -5.85
C VAL A 71 -0.34 2.54 -4.64
N VAL A 72 -0.02 3.17 -3.52
CA VAL A 72 0.00 2.58 -2.19
C VAL A 72 -0.68 3.53 -1.23
N GLY A 73 -1.32 3.03 -0.19
CA GLY A 73 -1.90 3.87 0.82
C GLY A 73 -2.59 3.09 1.93
N ASP A 74 -3.09 3.84 2.90
CA ASP A 74 -3.78 3.32 4.07
C ASP A 74 -4.99 4.18 4.41
N VAL A 75 -6.05 3.52 4.87
CA VAL A 75 -7.28 4.13 5.36
C VAL A 75 -7.22 4.21 6.88
N MET A 76 -7.60 5.36 7.44
CA MET A 76 -7.72 5.48 8.88
C MET A 76 -8.70 4.45 9.48
N GLY A 77 -8.18 3.66 10.43
CA GLY A 77 -8.94 2.65 11.16
C GLY A 77 -8.41 1.25 10.88
N LYS A 78 -9.11 0.22 11.38
CA LYS A 78 -8.69 -1.19 11.20
C LYS A 78 -9.89 -2.11 11.04
N GLY A 79 -9.68 -3.28 10.43
CA GLY A 79 -10.70 -4.31 10.26
C GLY A 79 -11.78 -3.93 9.24
N ILE A 80 -13.03 -4.34 9.49
CA ILE A 80 -14.12 -4.25 8.52
C ILE A 80 -14.39 -2.82 8.02
N PRO A 81 -14.49 -1.78 8.88
CA PRO A 81 -14.77 -0.44 8.38
C PRO A 81 -13.68 0.09 7.43
N ALA A 82 -12.41 -0.14 7.76
CA ALA A 82 -11.28 0.26 6.93
C ALA A 82 -11.26 -0.52 5.60
N ALA A 83 -11.55 -1.82 5.63
CA ALA A 83 -11.65 -2.67 4.45
C ALA A 83 -12.75 -2.24 3.46
N MET A 84 -13.89 -1.77 3.96
CA MET A 84 -14.96 -1.23 3.12
C MET A 84 -14.52 0.05 2.41
N LEU A 85 -13.90 0.97 3.16
CA LEU A 85 -13.36 2.22 2.62
C LEU A 85 -12.21 1.96 1.63
N MET A 86 -11.38 0.96 1.87
CA MET A 86 -10.34 0.52 0.93
C MET A 86 -10.97 0.11 -0.41
N THR A 87 -12.08 -0.62 -0.38
CA THR A 87 -12.80 -1.02 -1.59
C THR A 87 -13.33 0.21 -2.36
N MET A 88 -13.82 1.24 -1.64
CA MET A 88 -14.20 2.52 -2.24
C MET A 88 -13.01 3.23 -2.88
N LEU A 89 -11.85 3.27 -2.20
CA LEU A 89 -10.62 3.84 -2.75
C LEU A 89 -10.19 3.13 -4.03
N ARG A 90 -10.22 1.79 -4.05
CA ARG A 90 -9.89 1.01 -5.24
C ARG A 90 -10.80 1.35 -6.41
N GLY A 91 -12.12 1.43 -6.18
CA GLY A 91 -13.08 1.82 -7.22
C GLY A 91 -12.80 3.22 -7.78
N SER A 92 -12.54 4.19 -6.90
CA SER A 92 -12.18 5.56 -7.29
C SER A 92 -10.85 5.62 -8.04
N PHE A 93 -9.83 4.90 -7.57
CA PHE A 93 -8.53 4.81 -8.24
C PHE A 93 -8.66 4.21 -9.63
N ARG A 94 -9.26 3.02 -9.76
CA ARG A 94 -9.40 2.35 -11.07
C ARG A 94 -10.19 3.19 -12.07
N THR A 95 -11.17 3.96 -11.59
CA THR A 95 -11.92 4.90 -12.43
C THR A 95 -11.03 6.06 -12.87
N THR A 96 -10.47 6.81 -11.91
CA THR A 96 -9.70 8.04 -12.16
C THR A 96 -8.37 7.80 -12.88
N ALA A 97 -7.72 6.66 -12.62
CA ALA A 97 -6.42 6.31 -13.19
C ALA A 97 -6.45 6.19 -14.72
N SER A 98 -7.58 5.82 -15.32
CA SER A 98 -7.69 5.62 -16.77
C SER A 98 -7.72 6.92 -17.60
N TYR A 99 -8.03 8.07 -16.99
CA TYR A 99 -8.18 9.34 -17.70
C TYR A 99 -7.50 10.54 -17.02
N ALA A 100 -6.83 10.34 -15.89
CA ALA A 100 -6.03 11.38 -15.24
C ALA A 100 -4.64 11.50 -15.90
N GLY A 101 -4.22 12.74 -16.15
CA GLY A 101 -2.98 13.05 -16.86
C GLY A 101 -1.68 12.81 -16.08
N GLY A 102 -1.77 12.40 -14.81
CA GLY A 102 -0.62 12.13 -13.96
C GLY A 102 -1.01 11.76 -12.53
N PRO A 103 -0.03 11.47 -11.65
CA PRO A 103 -0.29 11.03 -10.29
C PRO A 103 -0.98 12.10 -9.44
N GLY A 104 -0.58 13.37 -9.53
CA GLY A 104 -1.21 14.45 -8.76
C GLY A 104 -2.67 14.70 -9.17
N GLU A 105 -2.96 14.60 -10.48
CA GLU A 105 -4.32 14.73 -11.01
C GLU A 105 -5.20 13.54 -10.63
N THR A 106 -4.62 12.34 -10.54
CA THR A 106 -5.31 11.15 -10.04
C THR A 106 -5.75 11.36 -8.59
N LEU A 107 -4.81 11.77 -7.73
CA LEU A 107 -5.09 12.04 -6.32
C LEU A 107 -6.12 13.17 -6.14
N ARG A 108 -6.04 14.24 -6.95
CA ARG A 108 -7.03 15.33 -6.95
C ARG A 108 -8.43 14.80 -7.22
N LYS A 109 -8.60 14.04 -8.31
CA LYS A 109 -9.89 13.48 -8.70
C LYS A 109 -10.41 12.47 -7.68
N MET A 110 -9.54 11.64 -7.11
CA MET A 110 -9.91 10.74 -6.01
C MET A 110 -10.41 11.52 -4.80
N ASN A 111 -9.72 12.61 -4.43
CA ASN A 111 -10.19 13.48 -3.35
C ASN A 111 -11.53 14.13 -3.67
N GLU A 112 -11.73 14.66 -4.87
CA GLU A 112 -13.03 15.22 -5.27
C GLU A 112 -14.16 14.20 -5.22
N ALA A 113 -13.90 12.95 -5.61
CA ALA A 113 -14.90 11.89 -5.57
C ALA A 113 -15.23 11.39 -4.17
N LEU A 114 -14.28 11.46 -3.22
CA LEU A 114 -14.40 10.80 -1.91
C LEU A 114 -14.45 11.76 -0.72
N CYS A 115 -14.21 13.07 -0.92
CA CYS A 115 -14.00 14.00 0.19
C CYS A 115 -15.20 14.06 1.14
N ASP A 116 -16.40 14.23 0.59
CA ASP A 116 -17.60 14.41 1.39
C ASP A 116 -17.98 13.12 2.13
N ASP A 117 -17.87 11.97 1.47
CA ASP A 117 -18.13 10.65 2.06
C ASP A 117 -17.15 10.35 3.21
N LEU A 118 -15.85 10.55 2.99
CA LEU A 118 -14.83 10.30 4.01
C LEU A 118 -15.00 11.24 5.21
N LYS A 119 -15.30 12.54 4.98
CA LYS A 119 -15.61 13.48 6.07
C LYS A 119 -16.84 13.06 6.86
N ALA A 120 -17.92 12.67 6.19
CA ALA A 120 -19.15 12.22 6.84
C ALA A 120 -18.89 11.00 7.75
N LEU A 121 -18.01 10.10 7.31
CA LEU A 121 -17.57 8.94 8.05
C LEU A 121 -16.47 9.23 9.09
N ARG A 122 -16.06 10.50 9.23
CA ARG A 122 -14.93 10.94 10.06
C ARG A 122 -13.68 10.11 9.79
N SER A 123 -13.41 9.85 8.51
CA SER A 123 -12.29 9.06 8.02
C SER A 123 -11.48 9.86 6.99
N PHE A 124 -10.31 9.33 6.65
CA PHE A 124 -9.43 9.83 5.59
C PHE A 124 -8.54 8.68 5.11
N ALA A 125 -7.87 8.90 3.99
CA ALA A 125 -6.89 7.97 3.47
C ALA A 125 -5.60 8.69 3.09
N THR A 126 -4.46 8.09 3.44
CA THR A 126 -3.17 8.51 2.92
C THR A 126 -2.87 7.73 1.65
N LEU A 127 -2.41 8.39 0.59
CA LEU A 127 -2.07 7.72 -0.67
C LEU A 127 -0.77 8.28 -1.25
N PHE A 128 0.04 7.42 -1.83
CA PHE A 128 1.13 7.80 -2.73
C PHE A 128 0.84 7.23 -4.12
N CYS A 129 0.90 8.07 -5.14
CA CYS A 129 0.66 7.69 -6.52
C CYS A 129 1.88 8.00 -7.37
N ALA A 130 2.27 7.09 -8.26
CA ALA A 130 3.40 7.28 -9.17
C ALA A 130 3.09 6.75 -10.56
N ASP A 131 3.61 7.41 -11.60
CA ASP A 131 3.64 6.87 -12.96
C ASP A 131 5.10 6.56 -13.30
N TRP A 132 5.36 5.30 -13.65
CA TRP A 132 6.66 4.87 -14.15
C TRP A 132 6.55 4.57 -15.65
N ASN A 133 7.35 5.28 -16.45
CA ASN A 133 7.51 4.97 -17.87
C ASN A 133 8.61 3.91 -18.03
N VAL A 134 8.22 2.71 -18.46
CA VAL A 134 9.13 1.55 -18.60
C VAL A 134 10.15 1.69 -19.74
N ARG A 135 9.96 2.66 -20.66
CA ARG A 135 10.87 2.95 -21.77
C ARG A 135 11.92 4.01 -21.39
N THR A 136 11.51 5.08 -20.73
CA THR A 136 12.40 6.20 -20.37
C THR A 136 12.97 6.08 -18.96
N ASN A 137 12.40 5.20 -18.13
CA ASN A 137 12.68 5.08 -16.70
C ASN A 137 12.34 6.33 -15.88
N GLU A 138 11.56 7.24 -16.44
CA GLU A 138 11.03 8.38 -15.71
C GLU A 138 9.95 7.91 -14.73
N LEU A 139 10.12 8.29 -13.47
CA LEU A 139 9.16 8.11 -12.41
C LEU A 139 8.65 9.49 -12.01
N SER A 140 7.37 9.77 -12.28
CA SER A 140 6.67 10.93 -11.72
C SER A 140 5.81 10.48 -10.55
N PHE A 141 5.63 11.32 -9.54
CA PHE A 141 4.90 10.93 -8.34
C PHE A 141 4.24 12.10 -7.62
N ALA A 142 3.22 11.79 -6.82
CA ALA A 142 2.53 12.73 -5.95
C ALA A 142 2.17 12.04 -4.63
N ASN A 143 2.05 12.82 -3.56
CA ASN A 143 1.79 12.31 -2.22
C ASN A 143 0.60 13.02 -1.57
N ALA A 144 -0.43 12.24 -1.21
CA ALA A 144 -1.57 12.66 -0.41
C ALA A 144 -1.37 12.26 1.07
N GLY A 145 -0.35 12.84 1.70
CA GLY A 145 -0.09 12.65 3.14
C GLY A 145 0.40 11.27 3.58
N HIS A 146 0.79 10.41 2.65
CA HIS A 146 1.37 9.09 2.92
C HIS A 146 2.84 9.17 3.31
N ASN A 147 3.35 8.12 3.97
CA ASN A 147 4.78 8.05 4.29
C ASN A 147 5.60 8.01 2.98
N PRO A 148 6.70 8.80 2.88
CA PRO A 148 7.50 8.86 1.66
C PRO A 148 8.13 7.49 1.30
N PRO A 149 7.95 7.01 0.05
CA PRO A 149 8.70 5.86 -0.46
C PRO A 149 10.22 6.06 -0.39
N LEU A 150 10.94 4.95 -0.34
CA LEU A 150 12.41 4.94 -0.29
C LEU A 150 12.98 4.76 -1.68
N TYR A 151 13.72 5.76 -2.15
CA TYR A 151 14.53 5.68 -3.36
C TYR A 151 15.90 5.09 -3.04
N ILE A 152 16.23 3.99 -3.72
CA ILE A 152 17.37 3.13 -3.45
C ILE A 152 18.35 3.24 -4.62
N THR A 153 19.55 3.71 -4.32
CA THR A 153 20.65 3.87 -5.28
C THR A 153 21.88 3.11 -4.79
N GLU A 154 22.92 3.02 -5.63
CA GLU A 154 24.22 2.52 -5.18
C GLU A 154 24.80 3.35 -4.04
N ASN A 155 24.59 4.67 -4.08
CA ASN A 155 25.17 5.66 -3.15
C ASN A 155 24.41 5.80 -1.84
N GLY A 156 23.19 5.26 -1.74
CA GLY A 156 22.40 5.35 -0.52
C GLY A 156 20.89 5.31 -0.74
N ILE A 157 20.15 5.53 0.34
CA ILE A 157 18.69 5.49 0.39
C ILE A 157 18.17 6.85 0.82
N SER A 158 17.19 7.38 0.09
CA SER A 158 16.57 8.68 0.36
C SER A 158 15.04 8.62 0.21
N ASN A 159 14.33 9.65 0.66
CA ASN A 159 12.88 9.70 0.61
C ASN A 159 12.39 10.41 -0.66
N LEU A 160 11.38 9.85 -1.33
CA LEU A 160 10.63 10.56 -2.37
C LEU A 160 9.63 11.53 -1.75
N LYS A 161 10.03 12.79 -1.63
CA LYS A 161 9.23 13.84 -1.00
C LYS A 161 8.36 14.54 -2.04
N ALA A 162 7.05 14.54 -1.80
CA ALA A 162 6.08 15.41 -2.44
C ALA A 162 5.11 15.89 -1.36
N LYS A 163 4.55 17.09 -1.52
CA LYS A 163 3.59 17.66 -0.56
C LYS A 163 2.16 17.42 -1.01
N GLY A 164 1.31 17.14 -0.04
CA GLY A 164 -0.13 17.08 -0.23
C GLY A 164 -0.83 16.63 1.04
N VAL A 165 -2.13 16.86 1.10
CA VAL A 165 -2.98 16.55 2.24
C VAL A 165 -3.74 15.26 1.97
N MET A 166 -3.88 14.41 2.99
CA MET A 166 -4.64 13.16 2.91
C MET A 166 -6.02 13.32 2.27
N VAL A 167 -6.38 12.32 1.46
CA VAL A 167 -7.67 12.24 0.77
C VAL A 167 -8.78 12.18 1.81
N GLY A 168 -9.80 13.00 1.66
CA GLY A 168 -10.90 13.10 2.63
C GLY A 168 -10.73 14.22 3.66
N ALA A 169 -9.54 14.76 3.90
CA ALA A 169 -9.39 15.78 4.95
C ALA A 169 -9.93 17.16 4.54
N LEU A 170 -9.62 17.63 3.32
CA LEU A 170 -9.98 18.96 2.84
C LEU A 170 -10.53 18.88 1.40
N PRO A 171 -11.50 19.73 1.03
CA PRO A 171 -11.98 19.77 -0.35
C PRO A 171 -10.96 20.50 -1.25
N HIS A 172 -11.11 20.34 -2.57
CA HIS A 172 -10.35 21.07 -3.60
C HIS A 172 -8.82 21.07 -3.42
N GLN A 173 -8.25 19.94 -2.99
CA GLN A 173 -6.80 19.81 -2.81
C GLN A 173 -6.06 19.71 -4.14
N SER A 174 -4.92 20.38 -4.25
CA SER A 174 -3.91 20.10 -5.26
C SER A 174 -2.77 19.29 -4.65
N TYR A 175 -2.16 18.44 -5.47
CA TYR A 175 -1.08 17.55 -5.06
C TYR A 175 0.18 17.91 -5.84
N GLU A 176 1.25 18.24 -5.11
CA GLU A 176 2.55 18.56 -5.71
C GLU A 176 3.11 17.31 -6.40
N GLN A 177 3.69 17.50 -7.59
CA GLN A 177 4.32 16.42 -8.34
C GLN A 177 5.84 16.57 -8.28
N GLY A 178 6.51 15.45 -8.00
CA GLY A 178 7.96 15.30 -8.19
C GLY A 178 8.24 14.33 -9.34
N SER A 179 9.46 14.35 -9.84
CA SER A 179 9.94 13.36 -10.80
C SER A 179 11.42 13.06 -10.63
N LEU A 180 11.84 11.90 -11.12
CA LEU A 180 13.23 11.47 -11.28
C LEU A 180 13.35 10.47 -12.43
N THR A 181 14.57 10.15 -12.84
CA THR A 181 14.85 9.05 -13.76
C THR A 181 15.63 7.98 -13.02
N LEU A 182 15.14 6.75 -13.04
CA LEU A 182 15.81 5.60 -12.42
C LEU A 182 16.98 5.15 -13.31
N ALA A 183 18.19 5.13 -12.75
CA ALA A 183 19.33 4.49 -13.39
C ALA A 183 19.22 2.95 -13.29
N CYS A 184 20.04 2.24 -14.04
CA CYS A 184 20.06 0.77 -14.03
C CYS A 184 20.39 0.26 -12.63
N GLY A 185 19.61 -0.70 -12.11
CA GLY A 185 19.80 -1.29 -10.78
C GLY A 185 19.24 -0.46 -9.62
N GLU A 186 18.80 0.77 -9.87
CA GLU A 186 18.09 1.57 -8.87
C GLU A 186 16.65 1.10 -8.69
N GLY A 187 16.04 1.49 -7.58
CA GLY A 187 14.67 1.09 -7.29
C GLY A 187 13.97 1.98 -6.28
N VAL A 188 12.69 1.73 -6.12
CA VAL A 188 11.83 2.43 -5.16
C VAL A 188 11.04 1.41 -4.35
N LEU A 189 11.14 1.50 -3.03
CA LEU A 189 10.27 0.79 -2.10
C LEU A 189 9.13 1.71 -1.68
N PHE A 190 7.93 1.43 -2.19
CA PHE A 190 6.67 1.95 -1.67
C PHE A 190 6.25 1.06 -0.51
N TYR A 191 5.81 1.64 0.61
CA TYR A 191 5.49 0.86 1.80
C TYR A 191 4.53 1.60 2.73
N THR A 192 3.83 0.88 3.60
CA THR A 192 3.03 1.44 4.70
C THR A 192 3.79 1.38 6.03
N ASP A 193 3.39 2.20 6.99
CA ASP A 193 4.07 2.33 8.28
C ASP A 193 4.03 1.06 9.13
N GLY A 194 3.12 0.12 8.87
CA GLY A 194 3.09 -1.20 9.50
C GLY A 194 4.40 -1.99 9.39
N ILE A 195 5.26 -1.70 8.40
CA ILE A 195 6.64 -2.22 8.39
C ILE A 195 7.48 -1.60 9.51
N THR A 196 7.51 -0.28 9.58
CA THR A 196 8.37 0.46 10.52
C THR A 196 7.85 0.41 11.95
N GLU A 197 6.55 0.27 12.13
CA GLU A 197 5.89 0.19 13.43
C GLU A 197 5.71 -1.25 13.93
N ALA A 198 6.15 -2.26 13.16
CA ALA A 198 6.15 -3.64 13.61
C ALA A 198 6.98 -3.78 14.90
N GLU A 199 6.38 -4.34 15.95
CA GLU A 199 7.01 -4.42 17.27
C GLU A 199 7.51 -5.82 17.61
N ASN A 200 8.64 -5.89 18.30
CA ASN A 200 9.10 -7.12 18.93
C ASN A 200 8.38 -7.40 20.27
N GLN A 201 8.80 -8.48 20.95
CA GLN A 201 8.26 -8.89 22.26
C GLN A 201 8.55 -7.88 23.38
N ALA A 202 9.58 -7.05 23.22
CA ALA A 202 9.93 -5.99 24.17
C ALA A 202 9.19 -4.66 23.87
N GLY A 203 8.37 -4.61 22.82
CA GLY A 203 7.68 -3.39 22.38
C GLY A 203 8.56 -2.43 21.57
N GLU A 204 9.75 -2.85 21.15
CA GLU A 204 10.59 -2.03 20.27
C GLU A 204 10.11 -2.16 18.83
N GLN A 205 9.93 -1.03 18.15
CA GLN A 205 9.57 -0.97 16.74
C GLN A 205 10.75 -1.36 15.83
N PHE A 206 10.47 -1.95 14.67
CA PHE A 206 11.45 -2.28 13.64
C PHE A 206 12.18 -1.02 13.16
N SER A 207 11.46 0.10 13.06
CA SER A 207 11.96 1.43 12.74
C SER A 207 12.47 1.60 11.31
N LYS A 208 12.60 2.86 10.90
CA LYS A 208 13.09 3.23 9.57
C LYS A 208 14.57 2.92 9.40
N GLU A 209 15.35 3.04 10.47
CA GLU A 209 16.79 2.82 10.48
C GLU A 209 17.13 1.36 10.17
N ARG A 210 16.40 0.39 10.77
CA ARG A 210 16.62 -1.03 10.44
C ARG A 210 16.17 -1.36 9.02
N LEU A 211 15.08 -0.75 8.55
CA LEU A 211 14.64 -0.90 7.16
C LEU A 211 15.70 -0.38 6.18
N HIS A 212 16.29 0.79 6.44
CA HIS A 212 17.39 1.33 5.64
C HIS A 212 18.62 0.42 5.66
N SER A 213 19.04 -0.06 6.83
CA SER A 213 20.17 -0.99 6.96
C SER A 213 19.92 -2.28 6.18
N LEU A 214 18.74 -2.86 6.31
CA LEU A 214 18.37 -4.07 5.58
C LEU A 214 18.42 -3.84 4.07
N LEU A 215 17.80 -2.76 3.59
CA LEU A 215 17.78 -2.42 2.16
C LEU A 215 19.17 -2.19 1.59
N HIS A 216 20.08 -1.59 2.37
CA HIS A 216 21.47 -1.45 1.96
C HIS A 216 22.12 -2.80 1.61
N ASP A 217 21.84 -3.83 2.41
CA ASP A 217 22.42 -5.16 2.26
C ASP A 217 21.74 -5.99 1.16
N ILE A 218 20.46 -5.70 0.87
CA ILE A 218 19.66 -6.49 -0.08
C ILE A 218 19.34 -5.78 -1.40
N LYS A 219 19.81 -4.54 -1.61
CA LYS A 219 19.50 -3.74 -2.83
C LYS A 219 19.86 -4.42 -4.15
N ALA A 220 20.85 -5.33 -4.15
CA ALA A 220 21.28 -6.06 -5.34
C ALA A 220 20.29 -7.16 -5.79
N PHE A 221 19.45 -7.68 -4.90
CA PHE A 221 18.52 -8.77 -5.21
C PHE A 221 17.36 -8.32 -6.12
N SER A 222 16.63 -9.27 -6.72
CA SER A 222 15.42 -8.97 -7.49
C SER A 222 14.33 -8.33 -6.62
N SER A 223 13.36 -7.63 -7.24
CA SER A 223 12.24 -7.01 -6.52
C SER A 223 11.48 -8.01 -5.64
N ARG A 224 11.23 -9.23 -6.14
CA ARG A 224 10.57 -10.31 -5.39
C ARG A 224 11.40 -10.82 -4.21
N GLU A 225 12.70 -10.99 -4.40
CA GLU A 225 13.61 -11.40 -3.32
C GLU A 225 13.73 -10.33 -2.25
N ILE A 226 13.75 -9.04 -2.62
CA ILE A 226 13.75 -7.93 -1.67
C ILE A 226 12.50 -7.96 -0.80
N VAL A 227 11.31 -8.06 -1.41
CA VAL A 227 10.04 -8.18 -0.65
C VAL A 227 10.08 -9.38 0.29
N SER A 228 10.52 -10.55 -0.19
CA SER A 228 10.61 -11.77 0.61
C SER A 228 11.58 -11.63 1.80
N LYS A 229 12.72 -10.96 1.59
CA LYS A 229 13.72 -10.71 2.64
C LYS A 229 13.25 -9.70 3.68
N ILE A 230 12.48 -8.67 3.28
CA ILE A 230 11.84 -7.75 4.22
C ILE A 230 10.87 -8.51 5.11
N LEU A 231 9.98 -9.32 4.53
CA LEU A 231 9.02 -10.12 5.30
C LEU A 231 9.71 -11.09 6.26
N TYR A 232 10.77 -11.76 5.79
CA TYR A 232 11.54 -12.67 6.63
C TYR A 232 12.20 -11.92 7.81
N SER A 233 12.81 -10.77 7.56
CA SER A 233 13.42 -9.94 8.60
C SER A 233 12.40 -9.45 9.63
N LEU A 234 11.21 -9.04 9.19
CA LEU A 234 10.10 -8.66 10.08
C LEU A 234 9.65 -9.84 10.94
N ALA A 235 9.46 -11.03 10.36
CA ALA A 235 9.05 -12.22 11.11
C ALA A 235 10.10 -12.63 12.16
N GLN A 236 11.39 -12.53 11.83
CA GLN A 236 12.48 -12.78 12.77
C GLN A 236 12.52 -11.74 13.90
N PHE A 237 12.41 -10.45 13.56
CA PHE A 237 12.47 -9.36 14.54
C PHE A 237 11.29 -9.42 15.52
N THR A 238 10.08 -9.66 15.01
CA THR A 238 8.86 -9.76 15.81
C THR A 238 8.77 -11.07 16.60
N ASN A 239 9.63 -12.05 16.30
CA ASN A 239 9.52 -13.43 16.78
C ASN A 239 8.10 -13.99 16.56
N ASN A 240 7.55 -13.77 15.37
CA ASN A 240 6.17 -14.12 14.99
C ASN A 240 5.08 -13.54 15.91
N LYS A 241 5.35 -12.44 16.63
CA LYS A 241 4.30 -11.67 17.31
C LYS A 241 3.27 -11.23 16.26
N PRO A 242 1.96 -11.33 16.53
CA PRO A 242 0.94 -10.79 15.65
C PRO A 242 1.21 -9.31 15.36
N GLN A 243 1.08 -8.92 14.09
CA GLN A 243 1.29 -7.54 13.66
C GLN A 243 0.20 -6.61 14.24
N ASN A 244 0.58 -5.37 14.57
CA ASN A 244 -0.33 -4.37 15.09
C ASN A 244 -1.08 -3.63 13.97
N ASP A 245 -0.47 -3.51 12.80
CA ASP A 245 -1.01 -2.83 11.62
C ASP A 245 -0.81 -3.63 10.35
N ASP A 246 -1.55 -3.26 9.30
CA ASP A 246 -1.42 -3.85 7.98
C ASP A 246 -0.01 -3.58 7.42
N ILE A 247 0.56 -4.57 6.73
CA ILE A 247 1.89 -4.47 6.13
C ILE A 247 1.73 -4.53 4.63
N THR A 248 2.00 -3.43 3.95
CA THR A 248 1.89 -3.34 2.50
C THR A 248 3.14 -2.73 1.90
N MET A 249 3.60 -3.28 0.78
CA MET A 249 4.75 -2.76 0.05
C MET A 249 4.72 -3.10 -1.43
N ILE A 250 5.36 -2.25 -2.22
CA ILE A 250 5.70 -2.49 -3.63
C ILE A 250 7.18 -2.19 -3.81
N MET A 251 7.91 -3.14 -4.37
CA MET A 251 9.30 -2.94 -4.81
C MET A 251 9.32 -2.77 -6.32
N LEU A 252 9.72 -1.58 -6.78
CA LEU A 252 10.05 -1.27 -8.17
C LEU A 252 11.56 -1.33 -8.33
N LYS A 253 12.03 -2.07 -9.34
CA LYS A 253 13.46 -2.10 -9.70
C LYS A 253 13.64 -1.93 -11.21
N ASN A 254 14.53 -1.04 -11.62
CA ASN A 254 14.91 -0.84 -13.02
C ASN A 254 16.04 -1.79 -13.43
#